data_AF-A0A7S3TRX4-F1
#
_entry.id   AF-A0A7S3TRX4-F1
#
_cell.length_a   1.000
_cell.length_b   1.000
_cell.length_c   1.000
_cell.angle_alpha   90.00
_cell.angle_beta   90.00
_cell.angle_gamma   90.00
#
_symmetry.space_group_name_H-M   'P 1'
#
loop_
_entity.id
_entity.type
_entity.pdbx_description
1 polymer ?
#
loop_
_entity_poly.entity_id
_entity_poly.type
_entity_poly.pdbx_seq_one_letter_code
_entity_poly.pdbx_strand_id
1 'polypeptide(L)'
;GGPPPPPPVRYVSRIHVEDICAALLASMVQPAGAADSSGIFNLADDAPAPRGEVMAHAAALLGAPLAAAGDADAAGAGVSRRARRRAAEHKRVDNARMRRVLLPGGLRYPTYREGLAKIAQREQRRGSVAPPG
;
A
#
# COMPACT_ATOMS: atom_id res chain seq x y z
N GLY A 1 4.47 23.83 31.64
CA GLY A 1 4.95 22.75 30.78
C GLY A 1 4.57 23.08 29.35
N GLY A 2 5.50 22.95 28.40
CA GLY A 2 5.19 23.19 26.99
C GLY A 2 4.19 22.17 26.44
N PRO A 3 3.66 22.40 25.22
CA PRO A 3 2.85 21.40 24.55
C PRO A 3 3.64 20.09 24.41
N PRO A 4 2.97 18.92 24.46
CA PRO A 4 3.64 17.65 24.23
C PRO A 4 4.28 17.63 22.84
N PRO A 5 5.37 16.88 22.64
CA PRO A 5 5.97 16.72 21.32
C PRO A 5 4.95 16.11 20.33
N PRO A 6 5.07 16.41 19.04
CA PRO A 6 4.21 15.80 18.03
C PRO A 6 4.37 14.27 18.04
N PRO A 7 3.30 13.52 17.71
CA PRO A 7 3.39 12.07 17.63
C PRO A 7 4.41 11.63 16.57
N PRO A 8 5.06 10.46 16.75
CA PRO A 8 6.02 9.96 15.79
C PRO A 8 5.36 9.64 14.45
N VAL A 9 6.04 9.97 13.36
CA VAL A 9 5.58 9.63 12.00
C VAL A 9 5.58 8.11 11.81
N ARG A 10 4.43 7.56 11.45
CA ARG A 10 4.26 6.12 11.17
C ARG A 10 4.11 5.84 9.67
N TYR A 11 5.10 5.17 9.12
CA TYR A 11 5.12 4.61 7.77
C TYR A 11 4.32 3.32 7.64
N VAL A 12 3.75 3.13 6.45
CA VAL A 12 3.21 1.85 6.01
C VAL A 12 3.72 1.51 4.60
N SER A 13 3.96 0.22 4.35
CA SER A 13 4.25 -0.33 3.03
C SER A 13 2.96 -0.79 2.33
N ARG A 14 2.93 -0.71 1.01
CA ARG A 14 1.80 -1.12 0.15
C ARG A 14 2.34 -1.93 -1.02
N ILE A 15 1.47 -2.50 -1.83
CA ILE A 15 1.83 -3.11 -3.12
C ILE A 15 0.56 -3.12 -3.96
N HIS A 16 0.65 -2.76 -5.25
CA HIS A 16 -0.51 -2.81 -6.13
C HIS A 16 -0.84 -4.27 -6.47
N VAL A 17 -2.14 -4.61 -6.58
CA VAL A 17 -2.59 -6.00 -6.81
C VAL A 17 -2.01 -6.62 -8.07
N GLU A 18 -1.82 -5.83 -9.14
CA GLU A 18 -1.21 -6.32 -10.38
C GLU A 18 0.27 -6.73 -10.17
N ASP A 19 1.01 -6.04 -9.30
CA ASP A 19 2.40 -6.42 -8.98
C ASP A 19 2.45 -7.64 -8.06
N ILE A 20 1.46 -7.82 -7.17
CA ILE A 20 1.29 -9.08 -6.41
C ILE A 20 1.09 -10.24 -7.38
N CYS A 21 0.16 -10.10 -8.33
CA CYS A 21 -0.12 -11.12 -9.33
C CYS A 21 1.12 -11.44 -10.18
N ALA A 22 1.83 -10.41 -10.63
CA ALA A 22 3.06 -10.59 -11.41
C ALA A 22 4.13 -11.37 -10.61
N ALA A 23 4.34 -11.02 -9.34
CA ALA A 23 5.31 -11.71 -8.48
C ALA A 23 4.91 -13.18 -8.21
N LEU A 24 3.62 -13.44 -7.99
CA LEU A 24 3.11 -14.81 -7.81
C LEU A 24 3.29 -15.66 -9.07
N LEU A 25 2.91 -15.12 -10.24
CA LEU A 25 3.09 -15.82 -11.51
C LEU A 25 4.57 -16.09 -11.79
N ALA A 26 5.44 -15.10 -11.56
CA ALA A 26 6.88 -15.27 -11.69
C ALA A 26 7.41 -16.37 -10.76
N SER A 27 6.92 -16.43 -9.51
CA SER A 27 7.29 -17.48 -8.55
C SER A 27 6.86 -18.88 -9.00
N MET A 28 5.74 -19.02 -9.70
CA MET A 28 5.21 -20.31 -10.14
C MET A 28 5.98 -20.89 -11.34
N VAL A 29 6.54 -20.04 -12.20
CA VAL A 29 7.23 -20.46 -13.43
C VAL A 29 8.76 -20.53 -13.29
N GLN A 30 9.29 -20.24 -12.10
CA GLN A 30 10.73 -20.36 -11.85
C GLN A 30 11.18 -21.82 -11.94
N PRO A 31 12.35 -22.10 -12.55
CA PRO A 31 12.91 -23.45 -12.57
C PRO A 31 13.12 -24.01 -11.17
N ALA A 32 12.73 -25.27 -10.97
CA ALA A 32 13.04 -26.00 -9.74
C ALA A 32 14.56 -26.05 -9.53
N GLY A 33 15.03 -25.65 -8.34
CA GLY A 33 16.45 -25.67 -7.98
C GLY A 33 17.25 -24.43 -8.40
N ALA A 34 16.65 -23.40 -9.01
CA ALA A 34 17.32 -22.10 -9.14
C ALA A 34 17.64 -21.56 -7.73
N ALA A 35 18.88 -21.10 -7.52
CA ALA A 35 19.45 -20.79 -6.20
C ALA A 35 18.71 -19.70 -5.38
N ASP A 36 17.64 -19.13 -5.92
CA ASP A 36 16.80 -18.11 -5.28
C ASP A 36 15.28 -18.38 -5.42
N SER A 37 14.84 -19.50 -6.02
CA SER A 37 13.41 -19.76 -6.29
C SER A 37 12.60 -20.22 -5.09
N SER A 38 13.25 -20.55 -3.97
CA SER A 38 12.61 -20.97 -2.72
C SER A 38 12.82 -19.94 -1.60
N GLY A 39 11.78 -19.74 -0.79
CA GLY A 39 11.83 -18.94 0.43
C GLY A 39 10.81 -17.80 0.47
N ILE A 40 10.97 -16.93 1.46
CA ILE A 40 10.02 -15.85 1.76
C ILE A 40 10.39 -14.58 1.00
N PHE A 41 9.40 -13.98 0.35
CA PHE A 41 9.50 -12.69 -0.32
C PHE A 41 8.58 -11.67 0.34
N ASN A 42 9.13 -10.49 0.62
CA ASN A 42 8.33 -9.34 0.99
C ASN A 42 7.76 -8.71 -0.27
N LEU A 43 6.44 -8.64 -0.37
CA LEU A 43 5.77 -7.91 -1.45
C LEU A 43 5.43 -6.49 -0.98
N ALA A 44 6.22 -5.52 -1.44
CA ALA A 44 6.05 -4.10 -1.13
C ALA A 44 6.48 -3.24 -2.33
N ASP A 45 5.89 -2.05 -2.44
CA ASP A 45 6.30 -0.97 -3.32
C ASP A 45 7.61 -0.32 -2.82
N ASP A 46 8.21 0.54 -3.64
CA ASP A 46 9.48 1.21 -3.36
C ASP A 46 9.32 2.43 -2.43
N ALA A 47 8.08 2.79 -2.07
CA ALA A 47 7.78 4.04 -1.37
C ALA A 47 6.95 3.84 -0.09
N PRO A 48 7.56 3.33 1.01
CA PRO A 48 6.98 3.42 2.33
C PRO A 48 6.65 4.89 2.64
N ALA A 49 5.39 5.16 2.99
CA ALA A 49 4.92 6.52 3.22
C ALA A 49 3.98 6.59 4.43
N PRO A 50 3.92 7.73 5.13
CA PRO A 50 2.93 7.96 6.17
C PRO A 50 1.51 7.71 5.66
N ARG A 51 0.65 7.16 6.53
CA ARG A 51 -0.75 6.89 6.16
C ARG A 51 -1.46 8.17 5.67
N GLY A 52 -1.23 9.30 6.36
CA GLY A 52 -1.84 10.59 6.02
C GLY A 52 -1.49 11.06 4.61
N GLU A 53 -0.22 10.98 4.20
CA GLU A 53 0.22 11.37 2.86
C GLU A 53 -0.48 10.57 1.76
N VAL A 54 -0.64 9.27 1.97
CA VAL A 54 -1.31 8.43 0.97
C VAL A 54 -2.81 8.68 0.92
N MET A 55 -3.45 8.93 2.07
CA MET A 55 -4.86 9.32 2.09
C MET A 55 -5.07 10.69 1.42
N ALA A 56 -4.17 11.64 1.66
CA ALA A 56 -4.19 12.96 1.01
C ALA A 56 -4.07 12.83 -0.52
N HIS A 57 -3.16 11.99 -1.00
CA HIS A 57 -3.03 11.75 -2.43
C HIS A 57 -4.27 11.07 -3.04
N ALA A 58 -4.85 10.09 -2.34
CA ALA A 58 -6.09 9.45 -2.77
C ALA A 58 -7.25 10.46 -2.87
N ALA A 59 -7.42 11.32 -1.87
CA ALA A 59 -8.44 12.36 -1.85
C ALA A 59 -8.26 13.33 -3.04
N ALA A 60 -7.02 13.75 -3.31
CA ALA A 60 -6.70 14.62 -4.44
C ALA A 60 -7.06 13.97 -5.80
N LEU A 61 -6.78 12.68 -5.99
CA LEU A 61 -7.14 11.96 -7.22
C LEU A 61 -8.65 11.85 -7.45
N LEU A 62 -9.43 11.84 -6.37
CA LEU A 62 -10.89 11.74 -6.41
C LEU A 62 -11.59 13.11 -6.45
N GLY A 63 -10.85 14.22 -6.33
CA GLY A 63 -11.44 15.55 -6.15
C GLY A 63 -12.25 15.67 -4.86
N ALA A 64 -11.98 14.82 -3.87
CA ALA A 64 -12.70 14.76 -2.61
C ALA A 64 -11.95 15.54 -1.52
N PRO A 65 -12.65 16.15 -0.55
CA PRO A 65 -11.99 16.71 0.62
C PRO A 65 -11.26 15.60 1.38
N LEU A 66 -10.05 15.89 1.87
CA LEU A 66 -9.38 15.00 2.80
C LEU A 66 -10.25 14.94 4.07
N ALA A 67 -10.78 13.76 4.39
CA ALA A 67 -11.46 13.56 5.65
C ALA A 67 -10.52 14.02 6.77
N ALA A 68 -11.04 14.78 7.74
CA ALA A 68 -10.28 15.11 8.94
C ALA A 68 -9.65 13.80 9.42
N ALA A 69 -8.37 13.84 9.77
CA ALA A 69 -7.69 12.69 10.34
C ALA A 69 -8.38 12.39 11.68
N GLY A 70 -9.53 11.68 11.63
CA GLY A 70 -10.20 11.20 12.81
C GLY A 70 -9.17 10.40 13.56
N ASP A 71 -9.11 10.60 14.88
CA ASP A 71 -8.09 10.07 15.76
C ASP A 71 -8.01 8.54 15.63
N ALA A 72 -7.32 8.06 14.59
CA ALA A 72 -7.02 6.66 14.42
C ALA A 72 -6.05 6.19 15.52
N ASP A 73 -5.42 7.15 16.21
CA ASP A 73 -4.65 6.98 17.45
C ASP A 73 -5.50 7.03 18.72
N ALA A 74 -6.77 7.47 18.69
CA ALA A 74 -7.68 7.33 19.83
C ALA A 74 -8.14 5.87 19.88
N ALA A 75 -7.30 5.02 20.48
CA ALA A 75 -7.68 3.74 21.02
C ALA A 75 -8.67 3.92 22.19
N GLY A 76 -9.86 4.47 21.91
CA GLY A 76 -10.95 4.56 22.87
C GLY A 76 -11.52 3.19 23.24
N ALA A 77 -12.34 3.14 24.27
CA ALA A 77 -12.89 1.92 24.86
C ALA A 77 -13.72 1.01 23.90
N GLY A 78 -14.02 1.44 22.67
CA GLY A 78 -14.74 0.67 21.65
C GLY A 78 -13.88 0.13 20.49
N VAL A 79 -12.57 0.40 20.46
CA VAL A 79 -11.72 0.04 19.32
C VAL A 79 -11.33 -1.45 19.37
N SER A 80 -11.64 -2.21 18.31
CA SER A 80 -11.29 -3.64 18.24
C SER A 80 -9.78 -3.87 18.40
N ARG A 81 -9.38 -5.05 18.92
CA ARG A 81 -7.97 -5.46 19.03
C ARG A 81 -7.22 -5.32 17.69
N ARG A 82 -7.89 -5.62 16.58
CA ARG A 82 -7.34 -5.48 15.22
C ARG A 82 -7.10 -4.03 14.84
N ALA A 83 -8.03 -3.13 15.16
CA ALA A 83 -7.88 -1.70 14.89
C ALA A 83 -6.76 -1.08 15.74
N ARG A 84 -6.66 -1.43 17.03
CA ARG A 84 -5.52 -1.03 17.88
C ARG A 84 -4.18 -1.49 17.31
N ARG A 85 -4.10 -2.76 16.87
CA ARG A 85 -2.87 -3.28 16.24
C ARG A 85 -2.51 -2.50 14.97
N ARG A 86 -3.48 -2.19 14.10
CA ARG A 86 -3.22 -1.40 12.89
C ARG A 86 -2.78 0.03 13.19
N ALA A 87 -3.36 0.68 14.20
CA ALA A 87 -2.97 2.02 14.63
C ALA A 87 -1.50 2.06 15.09
N ALA A 88 -1.07 1.00 15.77
CA ALA A 88 0.31 0.87 16.24
C ALA A 88 1.31 0.37 15.16
N GLU A 89 0.87 0.02 13.94
CA GLU A 89 1.79 -0.51 12.91
C GLU A 89 2.72 0.57 12.37
N HIS A 90 4.01 0.24 12.33
CA HIS A 90 5.06 1.01 11.69
C HIS A 90 5.91 0.05 10.86
N LYS A 91 5.86 0.17 9.52
CA LYS A 91 6.54 -0.74 8.61
C LYS A 91 7.23 0.01 7.48
N ARG A 92 8.52 -0.25 7.33
CA ARG A 92 9.34 0.07 6.16
C ARG A 92 9.93 -1.25 5.69
N VAL A 93 9.30 -1.82 4.68
CA VAL A 93 9.60 -3.18 4.22
C VAL A 93 10.55 -3.12 3.04
N ASP A 94 11.69 -3.80 3.14
CA ASP A 94 12.61 -3.99 2.03
C ASP A 94 12.05 -5.02 1.04
N ASN A 95 12.02 -4.64 -0.24
CA ASN A 95 11.52 -5.43 -1.37
C ASN A 95 12.66 -5.84 -2.33
N ALA A 96 13.93 -5.57 -2.01
CA ALA A 96 15.07 -5.81 -2.89
C ALA A 96 15.11 -7.26 -3.42
N ARG A 97 14.78 -8.24 -2.57
CA ARG A 97 14.73 -9.65 -2.96
C ARG A 97 13.66 -9.93 -4.01
N MET A 98 12.42 -9.45 -3.84
CA MET A 98 11.35 -9.68 -4.83
C MET A 98 11.67 -8.99 -6.15
N ARG A 99 12.30 -7.80 -6.11
CA ARG A 99 12.70 -7.07 -7.31
C ARG A 99 13.80 -7.80 -8.06
N ARG A 100 14.81 -8.30 -7.36
CA ARG A 100 15.91 -9.03 -8.00
C ARG A 100 15.45 -10.36 -8.61
N VAL A 101 14.61 -11.11 -7.90
CA VAL A 101 14.31 -12.51 -8.23
C VAL A 101 13.01 -12.65 -9.02
N LEU A 102 11.93 -11.99 -8.59
CA LEU A 102 10.59 -12.18 -9.16
C LEU A 102 10.28 -11.15 -10.25
N LEU A 103 10.69 -9.89 -10.05
CA LEU A 103 10.38 -8.77 -10.94
C LEU A 103 11.63 -7.96 -11.35
N PRO A 104 12.62 -8.58 -12.04
CA PRO A 104 13.86 -7.88 -12.42
C PRO A 104 13.63 -6.71 -13.38
N GLY A 105 12.50 -6.70 -14.10
CA GLY A 105 12.05 -5.56 -14.92
C GLY A 105 11.44 -4.40 -14.13
N GLY A 106 11.31 -4.53 -12.80
CA GLY A 106 10.72 -3.53 -11.92
C GLY A 106 9.21 -3.74 -11.67
N LEU A 107 8.69 -2.93 -10.75
CA LEU A 107 7.27 -2.85 -10.42
C LEU A 107 6.54 -2.05 -11.49
N ARG A 108 5.33 -2.46 -11.86
CA ARG A 108 4.45 -1.66 -12.70
C ARG A 108 3.95 -0.43 -11.95
N TYR A 109 3.79 -0.52 -10.63
CA TYR A 109 3.43 0.59 -9.76
C TYR A 109 4.46 0.72 -8.64
N PRO A 110 5.60 1.38 -8.91
CA PRO A 110 6.72 1.47 -7.96
C PRO A 110 6.36 2.22 -6.68
N THR A 111 5.36 3.09 -6.71
CA THR A 111 4.90 3.81 -5.52
C THR A 111 3.39 3.76 -5.38
N TYR A 112 2.91 4.16 -4.20
CA TYR A 112 1.49 4.35 -3.96
C TYR A 112 0.84 5.35 -4.93
N ARG A 113 1.60 6.26 -5.55
CA ARG A 113 1.07 7.29 -6.44
C ARG A 113 0.55 6.70 -7.75
N GLU A 114 1.38 5.94 -8.45
CA GLU A 114 0.97 5.30 -9.70
C GLU A 114 -0.12 4.27 -9.45
N GLY A 115 0.00 3.50 -8.35
CA GLY A 115 -1.00 2.50 -7.96
C GLY A 115 -2.37 3.12 -7.67
N LEU A 116 -2.43 4.19 -6.88
CA LEU A 116 -3.69 4.89 -6.61
C LEU A 116 -4.24 5.58 -7.84
N ALA A 117 -3.40 6.19 -8.69
CA ALA A 117 -3.84 6.79 -9.95
C ALA A 117 -4.54 5.76 -10.84
N LYS A 118 -3.97 4.54 -10.93
CA LYS A 118 -4.59 3.44 -11.69
C LYS A 118 -5.95 3.02 -11.12
N ILE A 119 -6.05 2.91 -9.80
CA ILE A 119 -7.30 2.57 -9.12
C ILE A 119 -8.35 3.66 -9.36
N ALA A 120 -8.01 4.94 -9.15
CA ALA A 120 -8.91 6.06 -9.36
C ALA A 120 -9.45 6.10 -10.80
N GLN A 121 -8.60 5.89 -11.81
CA GLN A 121 -9.01 5.79 -13.21
C GLN A 121 -10.00 4.64 -13.46
N ARG A 122 -9.80 3.47 -12.81
CA ARG A 122 -10.72 2.34 -12.93
C ARG A 122 -12.08 2.66 -12.29
N GLU A 123 -12.08 3.29 -11.12
CA GLU A 123 -13.32 3.67 -10.41
C GLU A 123 -14.12 4.74 -11.16
N GLN A 124 -13.45 5.76 -11.73
CA GLN A 124 -14.09 6.78 -12.56
C GLN A 124 -14.75 6.17 -13.79
N ARG A 125 -14.10 5.19 -14.44
CA ARG A 125 -14.70 4.45 -15.56
C ARG A 125 -15.93 3.64 -15.12
N ARG A 126 -15.87 2.97 -13.97
CA ARG A 126 -17.02 2.23 -13.40
C ARG A 126 -18.20 3.15 -13.10
N GLY A 127 -17.95 4.35 -12.56
CA GLY A 127 -19.00 5.35 -12.29
C GLY A 127 -19.57 6.03 -13.54
N SER A 128 -18.83 6.04 -14.66
CA SER A 128 -19.27 6.63 -15.92
C SER A 128 -20.12 5.72 -16.82
N VAL A 129 -20.19 4.41 -16.51
CA VAL A 129 -21.05 3.46 -17.24
C VAL A 129 -22.45 3.54 -16.64
N ALA A 130 -23.37 4.21 -17.34
CA ALA A 130 -24.80 4.16 -17.00
C ALA A 130 -25.30 2.70 -17.04
N PRO A 131 -26.20 2.29 -16.14
CA PRO A 131 -26.80 0.96 -16.21
C PRO A 131 -27.55 0.79 -17.54
N PRO A 132 -27.56 -0.42 -18.14
CA PRO A 132 -28.37 -0.66 -19.32
C PRO A 132 -29.84 -0.41 -18.97
N GLY A 133 -30.52 0.40 -19.80
CA GLY A 133 -31.94 0.71 -19.70
C GLY A 133 -32.85 -0.45 -20.05
#